data_AF-A0A968F640-F1
#
_entry.id   AF-A0A968F640-F1
#
_cell.length_a   1.000
_cell.length_b   1.000
_cell.length_c   1.000
_cell.angle_alpha   90.00
_cell.angle_beta   90.00
_cell.angle_gamma   90.00
#
_symmetry.space_group_name_H-M   'P 1'
#
loop_
_entity.id
_entity.type
_entity.pdbx_description
1 polymer ?
#
loop_
_entity_poly.entity_id
_entity_poly.type
_entity_poly.pdbx_seq_one_letter_code
_entity_poly.pdbx_strand_id
1 'polypeptide(L)'
;MRYLVLTFALIMICGGFSYGQKIIFEGDNIFGHKELALVWDEIKNDSNNVVMMKDSLYMRAEKKGYFDAEINISYKNDSLITINVNSGPVYIIGSIEFNIIGSPLTEAEIELESRFVSKAASSDNFQALLASAVDLYADNGYAFAQSRINSMRMSDASVKIELQITSGPYVQID
;
A
#
# COMPACT_ATOMS: atom_id res chain seq x y z
N MET A 1 67.75 13.41 35.52
CA MET A 1 66.86 12.24 35.63
C MET A 1 65.45 12.70 35.31
N ARG A 2 64.87 12.21 34.21
CA ARG A 2 63.51 12.55 33.75
C ARG A 2 62.54 11.53 34.35
N TYR A 3 61.55 11.99 35.12
CA TYR A 3 60.44 11.15 35.57
C TYR A 3 59.32 11.21 34.54
N LEU A 4 59.00 10.05 33.97
CA LEU A 4 57.95 9.85 32.99
C LEU A 4 56.65 9.60 33.77
N VAL A 5 55.78 10.61 33.84
CA VAL A 5 54.45 10.49 34.45
C VAL A 5 53.55 9.77 33.44
N LEU A 6 53.19 8.53 33.76
CA LEU A 6 52.31 7.70 32.95
C LEU A 6 50.87 7.91 33.44
N THR A 7 50.18 8.88 32.85
CA THR A 7 48.76 9.16 33.14
C THR A 7 47.89 8.16 32.38
N PHE A 8 47.40 7.12 33.05
CA PHE A 8 46.37 6.24 32.49
C PHE A 8 45.03 7.00 32.48
N ALA A 9 44.65 7.53 31.32
CA ALA A 9 43.29 8.03 31.10
C ALA A 9 42.35 6.82 30.98
N LEU A 10 41.61 6.55 32.06
CA LEU A 10 40.52 5.57 32.06
C LEU A 10 39.36 6.16 31.25
N ILE A 11 39.31 5.88 29.95
CA ILE A 11 38.13 6.19 29.13
C ILE A 11 37.03 5.22 29.58
N MET A 12 36.17 5.66 30.50
CA MET A 12 34.85 5.04 30.67
C MET A 12 34.08 5.28 29.38
N ILE A 13 34.19 4.33 28.45
CA ILE A 13 33.21 4.17 27.39
C ILE A 13 31.95 3.71 28.13
N CYS A 14 31.08 4.67 28.49
CA CYS A 14 29.68 4.39 28.73
C CYS A 14 29.12 3.89 27.40
N GLY A 15 29.33 2.61 27.11
CA GLY A 15 28.61 1.89 26.09
C GLY A 15 27.16 1.91 26.52
N GLY A 16 26.42 2.91 26.03
CA GLY A 16 24.98 2.95 26.16
C GLY A 16 24.46 1.65 25.57
N PHE A 17 24.00 0.75 26.43
CA PHE A 17 23.19 -0.37 26.01
C PHE A 17 21.96 0.25 25.36
N SER A 18 21.96 0.33 24.03
CA SER A 18 20.74 0.52 23.29
C SER A 18 19.92 -0.74 23.55
N TYR A 19 19.00 -0.64 24.51
CA TYR A 19 17.95 -1.64 24.65
C TYR A 19 17.15 -1.58 23.35
N GLY A 20 17.48 -2.47 22.42
CA GLY A 20 16.76 -2.57 21.16
C GLY A 20 15.28 -2.76 21.47
N GLN A 21 14.42 -2.00 20.78
CA GLN A 21 12.99 -2.18 20.93
C GLN A 21 12.58 -3.50 20.30
N LYS A 22 11.81 -4.30 21.06
CA LYS A 22 11.27 -5.56 20.59
C LYS A 22 9.87 -5.29 20.05
N ILE A 23 9.62 -5.68 18.81
CA ILE A 23 8.28 -5.66 18.20
C ILE A 23 7.75 -7.09 18.20
N ILE A 24 6.61 -7.31 18.85
CA ILE A 24 5.86 -8.56 18.83
C ILE A 24 4.67 -8.36 17.89
N PHE A 25 4.49 -9.31 16.98
CA PHE A 25 3.36 -9.33 16.07
C PHE A 25 2.44 -10.50 16.41
N GLU A 26 1.15 -10.22 16.56
CA GLU A 26 0.12 -11.19 16.90
C GLU A 26 -1.06 -11.07 15.92
N GLY A 27 -1.76 -12.17 15.68
CA GLY A 27 -2.89 -12.23 14.75
C GLY A 27 -2.49 -12.58 13.31
N ASP A 28 -3.19 -12.00 12.34
CA ASP A 28 -3.07 -12.36 10.92
C ASP A 28 -1.78 -11.85 10.30
N ASN A 29 -1.02 -12.77 9.70
CA ASN A 29 0.30 -12.47 9.14
C ASN A 29 0.21 -11.90 7.71
N ILE A 30 -0.31 -10.68 7.58
CA ILE A 30 -0.42 -9.97 6.29
C ILE A 30 0.79 -9.07 5.99
N PHE A 31 1.68 -8.84 6.96
CA PHE A 31 2.86 -7.98 6.82
C PHE A 31 4.16 -8.77 6.93
N GLY A 32 5.08 -8.57 5.99
CA GLY A 32 6.40 -9.21 6.07
C GLY A 32 7.30 -8.54 7.10
N HIS A 33 8.28 -9.27 7.64
CA HIS A 33 9.27 -8.72 8.60
C HIS A 33 9.98 -7.46 8.06
N LYS A 34 10.37 -7.47 6.77
CA LYS A 34 11.01 -6.33 6.11
C LYS A 34 10.09 -5.10 6.07
N GLU A 35 8.80 -5.32 5.85
CA GLU A 35 7.81 -4.24 5.75
C GLU A 35 7.58 -3.58 7.11
N LEU A 36 7.46 -4.39 8.16
CA LEU A 36 7.36 -3.92 9.55
C LEU A 36 8.61 -3.15 10.00
N ALA A 37 9.80 -3.63 9.61
CA ALA A 37 11.05 -2.94 9.89
C ALA A 37 11.11 -1.56 9.21
N LEU A 38 10.66 -1.45 7.96
CA LEU A 38 10.58 -0.17 7.25
C LEU A 38 9.62 0.80 7.93
N VAL A 39 8.42 0.33 8.29
CA VAL A 39 7.45 1.16 9.03
C VAL A 39 8.05 1.67 10.33
N TRP A 40 8.75 0.82 11.09
CA TRP A 40 9.40 1.21 12.32
C TRP A 40 10.53 2.23 12.10
N ASP A 41 11.36 2.03 11.09
CA ASP A 41 12.45 2.95 10.75
C ASP A 41 11.96 4.34 10.33
N GLU A 42 10.80 4.42 9.68
CA GLU A 42 10.14 5.67 9.27
C GLU A 42 9.70 6.52 10.47
N ILE A 43 9.35 5.90 11.61
CA ILE A 43 8.64 6.55 12.71
C ILE A 43 9.41 6.60 14.03
N LYS A 44 10.48 5.82 14.20
CA LYS A 44 11.16 5.61 15.49
C LYS A 44 11.66 6.88 16.19
N ASN A 45 11.86 7.97 15.44
CA ASN A 45 12.33 9.26 15.95
C ASN A 45 11.19 10.28 16.16
N ASP A 46 9.94 9.89 15.91
CA ASP A 46 8.77 10.77 16.03
C ASP A 46 8.09 10.59 17.39
N SER A 47 7.70 11.70 18.02
CA SER A 47 6.93 11.69 19.27
C SER A 47 5.51 11.11 19.12
N ASN A 48 4.97 11.08 17.90
CA ASN A 48 3.67 10.51 17.54
C ASN A 48 3.79 9.14 16.84
N ASN A 49 4.90 8.44 17.05
CA ASN A 49 5.23 7.18 16.38
C ASN A 49 4.06 6.18 16.32
N VAL A 50 3.23 6.06 17.36
CA VAL A 50 2.11 5.11 17.41
C VAL A 50 1.05 5.36 16.33
N VAL A 51 0.61 6.62 16.20
CA VAL A 51 -0.45 6.98 15.25
C VAL A 51 0.08 6.81 13.83
N MET A 52 1.30 7.30 13.59
CA MET A 52 1.96 7.16 12.30
C MET A 52 2.22 5.70 11.94
N MET A 53 2.56 4.84 12.91
CA MET A 53 2.70 3.40 12.70
C MET A 53 1.40 2.79 12.23
N LYS A 54 0.31 3.10 12.94
CA LYS A 54 -1.02 2.56 12.66
C LYS A 54 -1.49 2.98 11.28
N ASP A 55 -1.38 4.25 10.93
CA ASP A 55 -1.75 4.78 9.62
C ASP A 55 -0.89 4.16 8.50
N SER A 56 0.41 4.02 8.72
CA SER A 56 1.36 3.42 7.78
C SER A 56 1.07 1.94 7.52
N LEU A 57 0.61 1.20 8.54
CA LEU A 57 0.15 -0.18 8.41
C LEU A 57 -1.21 -0.28 7.73
N TYR A 58 -2.16 0.62 8.01
CA TYR A 58 -3.44 0.66 7.32
C TYR A 58 -3.28 0.90 5.82
N MET A 59 -2.48 1.89 5.42
CA MET A 59 -2.21 2.13 4.01
C MET A 59 -1.61 0.90 3.31
N ARG A 60 -0.78 0.12 4.01
CA ARG A 60 -0.19 -1.12 3.49
C ARG A 60 -1.20 -2.27 3.43
N ALA A 61 -2.13 -2.36 4.38
CA ALA A 61 -3.23 -3.31 4.37
C ALA A 61 -4.18 -3.02 3.19
N GLU A 62 -4.57 -1.76 2.99
CA GLU A 62 -5.40 -1.31 1.86
C GLU A 62 -4.72 -1.58 0.51
N LYS A 63 -3.40 -1.36 0.41
CA LYS A 63 -2.62 -1.73 -0.78
C LYS A 63 -2.68 -3.21 -1.12
N LYS A 64 -3.03 -4.08 -0.17
CA LYS A 64 -3.20 -5.53 -0.37
C LYS A 64 -4.67 -5.95 -0.46
N GLY A 65 -5.61 -5.01 -0.33
CA GLY A 65 -7.06 -5.25 -0.39
C GLY A 65 -7.72 -5.56 0.95
N TYR A 66 -7.05 -5.35 2.09
CA TYR A 66 -7.62 -5.53 3.43
C TYR A 66 -8.19 -4.20 3.95
N PHE A 67 -9.38 -3.83 3.48
CA PHE A 67 -10.01 -2.56 3.87
C PHE A 67 -10.66 -2.59 5.25
N ASP A 68 -11.06 -3.76 5.73
CA ASP A 68 -11.64 -3.96 7.06
C ASP A 68 -10.57 -4.36 8.09
N ALA A 69 -9.29 -4.11 7.80
CA ALA A 69 -8.24 -4.43 8.74
C ALA A 69 -8.46 -3.67 10.06
N GLU A 70 -8.27 -4.34 11.18
CA GLU A 70 -8.22 -3.74 12.51
C GLU A 70 -6.80 -3.92 13.05
N ILE A 71 -6.11 -2.79 13.27
CA ILE A 71 -4.72 -2.77 13.72
C ILE A 71 -4.66 -2.07 15.07
N ASN A 72 -4.29 -2.84 16.09
CA ASN A 72 -4.14 -2.38 17.45
C ASN A 72 -2.66 -2.42 17.84
N ILE A 73 -2.13 -1.27 18.24
CA ILE A 73 -0.73 -1.14 18.65
C ILE A 73 -0.73 -0.78 20.14
N SER A 74 0.00 -1.56 20.92
CA SER A 74 0.16 -1.32 22.35
C SER A 74 1.65 -1.28 22.72
N TYR A 75 1.96 -0.40 23.68
CA TYR A 75 3.31 -0.26 24.20
C TYR A 75 3.32 -0.79 25.63
N LYS A 76 4.22 -1.74 25.89
CA LYS A 76 4.45 -2.27 27.23
C LYS A 76 5.86 -1.89 27.66
N ASN A 77 5.97 -0.76 28.34
CA ASN A 77 7.23 -0.08 28.65
C ASN A 77 7.95 0.43 27.39
N ASP A 78 9.05 1.18 27.56
CA ASP A 78 9.78 1.85 26.46
C ASP A 78 10.49 0.90 25.47
N SER A 79 10.36 -0.42 25.65
CA SER A 79 11.13 -1.43 24.94
C SER A 79 10.29 -2.51 24.25
N LEU A 80 8.96 -2.53 24.42
CA LEU A 80 8.11 -3.57 23.81
C LEU A 80 6.89 -2.95 23.12
N ILE A 81 6.80 -3.22 21.81
CA ILE A 81 5.66 -2.84 20.98
C ILE A 81 4.95 -4.12 20.58
N THR A 82 3.66 -4.22 20.89
CA THR A 82 2.82 -5.32 20.40
C THR A 82 1.86 -4.78 19.36
N ILE A 83 1.91 -5.37 18.16
CA ILE A 83 1.02 -5.08 17.05
C ILE A 83 0.10 -6.29 16.91
N ASN A 84 -1.20 -6.09 17.13
CA ASN A 84 -2.23 -7.09 16.91
C ASN A 84 -3.02 -6.73 15.65
N VAL A 85 -3.10 -7.66 14.72
CA VAL A 85 -3.77 -7.47 13.43
C VAL A 85 -4.88 -8.49 13.27
N ASN A 86 -6.09 -8.00 13.03
CA ASN A 86 -7.19 -8.76 12.45
C ASN A 86 -7.37 -8.22 11.03
N SER A 87 -7.06 -9.01 10.01
CA SER A 87 -7.00 -8.48 8.65
C SER A 87 -8.37 -8.27 8.01
N GLY A 88 -9.39 -8.95 8.53
CA GLY A 88 -10.64 -9.12 7.80
C GLY A 88 -10.43 -9.87 6.46
N PRO A 89 -11.44 -9.86 5.58
CA PRO A 89 -11.33 -10.49 4.27
C PRO A 89 -10.49 -9.65 3.29
N VAL A 90 -9.87 -10.32 2.32
CA VAL A 90 -9.33 -9.65 1.14
C VAL A 90 -10.50 -9.29 0.23
N TYR A 91 -10.64 -8.01 -0.06
CA TYR A 91 -11.63 -7.54 -1.02
C TYR A 91 -11.19 -7.87 -2.44
N ILE A 92 -12.13 -8.32 -3.25
CA ILE A 92 -11.93 -8.68 -4.66
C ILE A 92 -12.75 -7.78 -5.56
N ILE A 93 -12.23 -7.45 -6.74
CA ILE A 93 -12.95 -6.72 -7.77
C ILE A 93 -14.06 -7.63 -8.30
N GLY A 94 -15.31 -7.35 -7.92
CA GLY A 94 -16.46 -8.17 -8.29
C GLY A 94 -17.03 -7.83 -9.66
N SER A 95 -17.03 -6.54 -10.02
CA SER A 95 -17.51 -6.07 -11.32
C SER A 95 -16.92 -4.71 -11.67
N ILE A 96 -16.85 -4.44 -12.98
CA ILE A 96 -16.46 -3.16 -13.54
C ILE A 96 -17.61 -2.66 -14.40
N GLU A 97 -18.19 -1.52 -14.04
CA GLU A 97 -19.20 -0.83 -14.83
C GLU A 97 -18.51 0.26 -15.65
N PHE A 98 -18.68 0.23 -16.97
CA PHE A 98 -18.02 1.17 -17.88
C PHE A 98 -18.92 2.37 -18.18
N ASN A 99 -18.39 3.56 -17.96
CA ASN A 99 -19.02 4.84 -18.30
C ASN A 99 -18.17 5.55 -19.36
N ILE A 100 -18.53 5.38 -20.64
CA ILE A 100 -17.70 5.82 -21.75
C ILE A 100 -18.16 7.18 -22.26
N ILE A 101 -17.21 8.11 -22.36
CA ILE A 101 -17.37 9.40 -23.04
C ILE A 101 -16.67 9.31 -24.40
N GLY A 102 -17.47 9.37 -25.46
CA GLY A 102 -17.02 9.31 -26.86
C GLY A 102 -17.26 7.94 -27.49
N SER A 103 -16.26 7.38 -28.16
CA SER A 103 -16.37 6.11 -28.88
C SER A 103 -16.18 4.91 -27.96
N PRO A 104 -17.14 3.98 -27.86
CA PRO A 104 -16.98 2.75 -27.09
C PRO A 104 -16.16 1.69 -27.82
N LEU A 105 -15.47 0.84 -27.05
CA LEU A 105 -14.67 -0.28 -27.52
C LEU A 105 -15.01 -1.54 -26.69
N THR A 106 -16.01 -2.29 -27.15
CA THR A 106 -16.52 -3.47 -26.43
C THR A 106 -15.44 -4.54 -26.19
N GLU A 107 -14.50 -4.73 -27.13
CA GLU A 107 -13.40 -5.69 -26.96
C GLU A 107 -12.46 -5.28 -25.81
N ALA A 108 -12.18 -3.98 -25.68
CA ALA A 108 -11.37 -3.46 -24.57
C ALA A 108 -12.08 -3.62 -23.22
N GLU A 109 -13.40 -3.41 -23.16
CA GLU A 109 -14.20 -3.63 -21.95
C GLU A 109 -14.14 -5.10 -21.49
N ILE A 110 -14.38 -6.05 -22.40
CA ILE A 110 -14.30 -7.49 -22.13
C ILE A 110 -12.91 -7.88 -21.64
N GLU A 111 -11.87 -7.33 -22.26
CA GLU A 111 -10.50 -7.61 -21.87
C GLU A 111 -10.18 -7.09 -20.47
N LEU A 112 -10.57 -5.85 -20.14
CA LEU A 112 -10.42 -5.28 -18.82
C LEU A 112 -11.16 -6.10 -17.75
N GLU A 113 -12.40 -6.51 -18.02
CA GLU A 113 -13.12 -7.40 -17.11
C GLU A 113 -12.37 -8.72 -16.90
N SER A 114 -11.92 -9.37 -17.98
CA SER A 114 -11.22 -10.66 -17.89
C SER A 114 -9.91 -10.58 -17.08
N ARG A 115 -9.21 -9.45 -17.17
CA ARG A 115 -7.91 -9.23 -16.51
C ARG A 115 -8.06 -8.90 -15.03
N PHE A 116 -9.07 -8.10 -14.68
CA PHE A 116 -9.16 -7.47 -13.36
C PHE A 116 -10.29 -7.98 -12.47
N VAL A 117 -11.39 -8.49 -13.02
CA VAL A 117 -12.43 -9.13 -12.19
C VAL A 117 -11.83 -10.35 -11.48
N SER A 118 -12.26 -10.58 -10.24
CA SER A 118 -11.71 -11.57 -9.30
C SER A 118 -10.27 -11.34 -8.84
N LYS A 119 -9.62 -10.23 -9.21
CA LYS A 119 -8.35 -9.81 -8.62
C LYS A 119 -8.58 -9.09 -7.29
N ALA A 120 -7.58 -9.08 -6.42
CA ALA A 120 -7.64 -8.29 -5.19
C ALA A 120 -7.86 -6.80 -5.51
N ALA A 121 -8.80 -6.18 -4.82
CA ALA A 121 -9.09 -4.76 -4.89
C ALA A 121 -7.96 -3.98 -4.19
N SER A 122 -6.84 -3.84 -4.88
CA SER A 122 -5.60 -3.25 -4.38
C SER A 122 -5.22 -2.01 -5.18
N SER A 123 -4.43 -1.13 -4.57
CA SER A 123 -3.92 0.07 -5.26
C SER A 123 -3.19 -0.28 -6.56
N ASP A 124 -2.37 -1.33 -6.54
CA ASP A 124 -1.61 -1.78 -7.72
C ASP A 124 -2.54 -2.26 -8.84
N ASN A 125 -3.58 -3.05 -8.51
CA ASN A 125 -4.55 -3.49 -9.52
C ASN A 125 -5.43 -2.35 -10.02
N PHE A 126 -5.77 -1.37 -9.19
CA PHE A 126 -6.52 -0.18 -9.65
C PHE A 126 -5.69 0.69 -10.59
N GLN A 127 -4.40 0.90 -10.28
CA GLN A 127 -3.49 1.61 -11.17
C GLN A 127 -3.30 0.86 -12.49
N ALA A 128 -3.10 -0.46 -12.44
CA ALA A 128 -2.96 -1.29 -13.62
C ALA A 128 -4.25 -1.31 -14.47
N LEU A 129 -5.43 -1.31 -13.83
CA LEU A 129 -6.73 -1.19 -14.52
C LEU A 129 -6.82 0.12 -15.29
N LEU A 130 -6.50 1.25 -14.63
CA LEU A 130 -6.54 2.57 -15.25
C LEU A 130 -5.56 2.67 -16.43
N ALA A 131 -4.32 2.22 -16.24
CA ALA A 131 -3.30 2.22 -17.29
C ALA A 131 -3.71 1.33 -18.47
N SER A 132 -4.13 0.10 -18.20
CA SER A 132 -4.58 -0.83 -19.25
C SER A 132 -5.75 -0.29 -20.05
N ALA A 133 -6.68 0.44 -19.40
CA ALA A 133 -7.80 1.04 -20.10
C ALA A 133 -7.35 2.12 -21.10
N VAL A 134 -6.34 2.91 -20.75
CA VAL A 134 -5.75 3.90 -21.66
C VAL A 134 -5.01 3.20 -22.79
N ASP A 135 -4.16 2.21 -22.46
CA ASP A 135 -3.34 1.49 -23.44
C ASP A 135 -4.21 0.79 -24.49
N LEU A 136 -5.26 0.07 -24.07
CA LEU A 136 -6.17 -0.61 -25.00
C LEU A 136 -6.88 0.36 -25.95
N TYR A 137 -7.26 1.55 -25.48
CA TYR A 137 -7.85 2.57 -26.34
C TYR A 137 -6.81 3.19 -27.28
N ALA A 138 -5.59 3.46 -26.78
CA ALA A 138 -4.50 3.99 -27.57
C ALA A 138 -4.12 3.05 -28.73
N ASP A 139 -4.04 1.75 -28.47
CA ASP A 139 -3.76 0.70 -29.46
C ASP A 139 -4.85 0.60 -30.55
N ASN A 140 -6.06 1.12 -30.27
CA ASN A 140 -7.19 1.16 -31.19
C ASN A 140 -7.39 2.56 -31.83
N GLY A 141 -6.34 3.39 -31.86
CA GLY A 141 -6.34 4.69 -32.54
C GLY A 141 -6.82 5.87 -31.68
N TYR A 142 -7.05 5.67 -30.39
CA TYR A 142 -7.45 6.72 -29.44
C TYR A 142 -6.29 7.12 -28.53
N ALA A 143 -5.22 7.64 -29.11
CA ALA A 143 -3.95 7.93 -28.41
C ALA A 143 -4.06 8.93 -27.25
N PHE A 144 -5.17 9.68 -27.15
CA PHE A 144 -5.43 10.66 -26.09
C PHE A 144 -6.47 10.19 -25.08
N ALA A 145 -6.74 8.87 -25.04
CA ALA A 145 -7.67 8.31 -24.09
C ALA A 145 -7.27 8.57 -22.64
N GLN A 146 -8.26 8.75 -21.78
CA GLN A 146 -8.08 8.97 -20.36
C GLN A 146 -9.01 8.04 -19.59
N SER A 147 -8.54 7.54 -18.45
CA SER A 147 -9.35 6.72 -17.56
C SER A 147 -9.36 7.29 -16.13
N ARG A 148 -10.47 7.11 -15.43
CA ARG A 148 -10.58 7.38 -13.99
C ARG A 148 -11.64 6.50 -13.35
N ILE A 149 -11.49 6.24 -12.06
CA ILE A 149 -12.55 5.60 -11.27
C ILE A 149 -13.51 6.69 -10.80
N ASN A 150 -14.77 6.63 -11.25
CA ASN A 150 -15.82 7.56 -10.83
C ASN A 150 -16.33 7.23 -9.44
N SER A 151 -16.56 5.95 -9.17
CA SER A 151 -17.06 5.48 -7.88
C SER A 151 -16.58 4.06 -7.58
N MET A 152 -16.49 3.74 -6.29
CA MET A 152 -16.28 2.39 -5.80
C MET A 152 -17.33 2.09 -4.74
N ARG A 153 -17.94 0.92 -4.82
CA ARG A 153 -18.92 0.43 -3.84
C ARG A 153 -18.46 -0.90 -3.30
N MET A 154 -18.50 -1.04 -1.99
CA MET A 154 -17.99 -2.20 -1.29
C MET A 154 -19.15 -2.94 -0.60
N SER A 155 -19.23 -4.24 -0.81
CA SER A 155 -20.24 -5.11 -0.19
C SER A 155 -19.71 -6.55 -0.11
N ASP A 156 -19.81 -7.20 1.04
CA ASP A 156 -19.49 -8.62 1.22
C ASP A 156 -18.11 -9.05 0.67
N ALA A 157 -17.04 -8.31 1.02
CA ALA A 157 -15.68 -8.51 0.50
C ALA A 157 -15.55 -8.38 -1.03
N SER A 158 -16.50 -7.73 -1.68
CA SER A 158 -16.51 -7.47 -3.12
C SER A 158 -16.55 -5.97 -3.40
N VAL A 159 -15.81 -5.54 -4.41
CA VAL A 159 -15.73 -4.15 -4.87
C VAL A 159 -16.31 -4.05 -6.27
N LYS A 160 -17.34 -3.20 -6.40
CA LYS A 160 -17.86 -2.76 -7.70
C LYS A 160 -17.21 -1.44 -8.06
N ILE A 161 -16.65 -1.36 -9.25
CA ILE A 161 -15.93 -0.18 -9.74
C ILE A 161 -16.75 0.43 -10.88
N GLU A 162 -16.99 1.74 -10.84
CA GLU A 162 -17.45 2.48 -12.02
C GLU A 162 -16.21 3.12 -12.68
N LEU A 163 -15.80 2.57 -13.82
CA LEU A 163 -14.67 3.04 -14.60
C LEU A 163 -15.17 3.99 -15.69
N GLN A 164 -14.74 5.25 -15.63
CA GLN A 164 -14.96 6.20 -16.71
C GLN A 164 -13.79 6.22 -17.67
N ILE A 165 -14.09 6.09 -18.96
CA ILE A 165 -13.11 6.20 -20.04
C ILE A 165 -13.53 7.33 -20.98
N THR A 166 -12.65 8.29 -21.20
CA THR A 166 -12.82 9.33 -22.22
C THR A 166 -11.91 8.98 -23.39
N SER A 167 -12.49 8.54 -24.50
CA SER A 167 -11.75 8.07 -25.68
C SER A 167 -10.89 9.16 -26.34
N GLY A 168 -11.39 10.40 -26.42
CA GLY A 168 -10.72 11.44 -27.20
C GLY A 168 -10.88 11.23 -28.72
N PRO A 169 -10.17 12.01 -29.56
CA PRO A 169 -10.28 11.88 -31.01
C PRO A 169 -9.56 10.63 -31.53
N TYR A 170 -10.12 10.04 -32.58
CA TYR A 170 -9.42 9.01 -33.36
C TYR A 170 -8.29 9.64 -34.16
N VAL A 171 -7.10 9.04 -34.11
CA VAL A 171 -5.90 9.50 -34.81
C VAL A 171 -5.32 8.36 -35.62
N GLN A 172 -5.11 8.63 -36.90
CA GLN A 172 -4.33 7.78 -37.79
C GLN A 172 -3.08 8.56 -38.21
N ILE A 173 -1.92 7.90 -38.15
CA ILE A 173 -0.65 8.46 -38.62
C ILE A 173 -0.30 7.74 -39.92
N ASP A 174 -0.19 8.51 -41.00
CA ASP A 174 0.27 8.05 -42.32
C ASP A 174 1.79 8.17 -42.47
#